data_AF-A0A848VM75-F1
#
_entry.id   AF-A0A848VM75-F1
#
_cell.length_a   1.000
_cell.length_b   1.000
_cell.length_c   1.000
_cell.angle_alpha   90.00
_cell.angle_beta   90.00
_cell.angle_gamma   90.00
#
_symmetry.space_group_name_H-M   'P 1'
#
loop_
_entity.id
_entity.type
_entity.pdbx_description
1 polymer ?
#
loop_
_entity_poly.entity_id
_entity_poly.type
_entity_poly.pdbx_seq_one_letter_code
_entity_poly.pdbx_strand_id
1 'polypeptide(L)'
;MAQRPVEFDVRSNDDLAGVDSVQVVVVSQPRRGTLVQSGGHLVYQSDPGFVGRDSLTYQLSVVPMARMEVDSVASQVTFEASLQIPTIGSSSDQTVFGV
;
A
#
# COMPACT_ATOMS: atom_id res chain seq x y z
N MET A 1 20.73 16.09 -1.23
CA MET A 1 20.63 14.82 -0.48
C MET A 1 19.49 14.03 -1.09
N ALA A 2 19.73 12.83 -1.62
CA ALA A 2 18.63 11.98 -2.10
C ALA A 2 17.95 11.31 -0.90
N GLN A 3 16.62 11.27 -0.90
CA GLN A 3 15.84 10.59 0.14
C GLN A 3 15.74 9.11 -0.18
N ARG A 4 15.70 8.26 0.85
CA ARG A 4 15.53 6.82 0.65
C ARG A 4 14.09 6.51 0.27
N PRO A 5 13.85 5.60 -0.68
CA PRO A 5 12.51 5.12 -0.96
C PRO A 5 11.96 4.41 0.28
N VAL A 6 10.66 4.57 0.51
CA VAL A 6 9.93 3.87 1.56
C VAL A 6 9.02 2.85 0.89
N GLU A 7 9.15 1.60 1.31
CA GLU A 7 8.33 0.50 0.82
C GLU A 7 7.13 0.31 1.73
N PHE A 8 5.96 0.13 1.11
CA PHE A 8 4.70 -0.09 1.79
C PHE A 8 4.01 -1.31 1.18
N ASP A 9 3.50 -2.18 2.06
CA ASP A 9 2.56 -3.22 1.69
C ASP A 9 1.15 -2.78 2.10
N VAL A 10 0.20 -2.89 1.18
CA VAL A 10 -1.21 -2.58 1.46
C VAL A 10 -1.79 -3.49 2.55
N ARG A 11 -1.26 -4.70 2.71
CA ARG A 11 -1.65 -5.65 3.78
C ARG A 11 -1.26 -5.17 5.18
N SER A 12 -0.30 -4.25 5.28
CA SER A 12 0.02 -3.63 6.57
C SER A 12 -1.01 -2.57 6.97
N ASN A 13 -1.78 -2.05 6.02
CA ASN A 13 -2.84 -1.07 6.26
C ASN A 13 -4.22 -1.73 6.39
N ASP A 14 -4.51 -2.76 5.58
CA ASP A 14 -5.81 -3.41 5.51
C ASP A 14 -5.74 -4.87 5.97
N ASP A 15 -6.70 -5.28 6.81
CA ASP A 15 -6.85 -6.68 7.19
C ASP A 15 -7.43 -7.47 6.00
N LEU A 16 -6.52 -8.12 5.30
CA LEU A 16 -6.79 -8.95 4.13
C LEU A 16 -6.73 -10.44 4.48
N ALA A 17 -6.91 -10.81 5.75
CA ALA A 17 -7.06 -12.20 6.13
C ALA A 17 -8.28 -12.82 5.44
N GLY A 18 -8.14 -14.05 4.93
CA GLY A 18 -9.26 -14.72 4.27
C GLY A 18 -9.56 -14.23 2.84
N VAL A 19 -8.65 -13.50 2.19
CA VAL A 19 -8.74 -13.20 0.74
C VAL A 19 -7.79 -14.07 -0.10
N ASP A 20 -8.28 -14.57 -1.22
CA ASP A 20 -7.55 -15.43 -2.15
C ASP A 20 -6.71 -14.61 -3.15
N SER A 21 -7.26 -13.49 -3.63
CA SER A 21 -6.54 -12.56 -4.51
C SER A 21 -6.81 -11.11 -4.16
N VAL A 22 -5.81 -10.26 -4.41
CA VAL A 22 -5.84 -8.81 -4.16
C VAL A 22 -5.28 -8.11 -5.39
N GLN A 23 -6.04 -7.14 -5.89
CA GLN A 23 -5.60 -6.19 -6.90
C GLN A 23 -5.64 -4.79 -6.30
N VAL A 24 -4.55 -4.05 -6.48
CA VAL A 24 -4.42 -2.67 -6.00
C VAL A 24 -4.41 -1.74 -7.20
N VAL A 25 -5.20 -0.67 -7.15
CA VAL A 25 -5.20 0.39 -8.16
C VAL A 25 -5.02 1.73 -7.45
N VAL A 26 -3.96 2.47 -7.77
CA VAL A 26 -3.76 3.82 -7.23
C VAL A 26 -4.74 4.78 -7.90
N VAL A 27 -5.65 5.36 -7.12
CA VAL A 27 -6.67 6.32 -7.57
C VAL A 27 -6.11 7.74 -7.56
N SER A 28 -5.32 8.07 -6.54
CA SER A 28 -4.68 9.38 -6.42
C SER A 28 -3.25 9.24 -5.97
N GLN A 29 -2.34 9.82 -6.75
CA GLN A 29 -0.91 9.85 -6.48
C GLN A 29 -0.60 10.79 -5.29
N PRO A 30 0.47 10.52 -4.54
CA PRO A 30 1.00 11.47 -3.56
C PRO A 30 1.33 12.83 -4.19
N ARG A 31 1.24 13.90 -3.39
CA ARG A 31 1.46 15.28 -3.88
C ARG A 31 2.89 15.76 -3.74
N ARG A 32 3.70 15.09 -2.93
CA ARG A 32 5.05 15.52 -2.52
C ARG A 32 6.08 14.42 -2.76
N GLY A 33 5.82 13.59 -3.77
CA GLY A 33 6.68 12.49 -4.18
C GLY A 33 6.11 11.71 -5.35
N THR A 34 6.80 10.63 -5.71
CA THR A 34 6.42 9.68 -6.75
C THR A 34 6.15 8.32 -6.12
N LEU A 35 5.06 7.66 -6.53
CA LEU A 35 4.75 6.30 -6.13
C LEU A 35 4.89 5.36 -7.33
N VAL A 36 5.68 4.31 -7.17
CA VAL A 36 5.80 3.23 -8.15
C VAL A 36 5.14 1.99 -7.57
N GLN A 37 4.18 1.44 -8.29
CA GLN A 37 3.53 0.19 -7.93
C GLN A 37 4.16 -0.97 -8.73
N SER A 38 4.54 -2.04 -8.05
CA SER A 38 4.98 -3.30 -8.68
C SER A 38 4.21 -4.46 -8.06
N GLY A 39 3.14 -4.89 -8.74
CA GLY A 39 2.20 -5.87 -8.19
C GLY A 39 1.46 -5.33 -6.95
N GLY A 40 1.58 -6.04 -5.82
CA GLY A 40 1.02 -5.62 -4.53
C GLY A 40 1.93 -4.70 -3.71
N HIS A 41 3.15 -4.43 -4.18
CA HIS A 41 4.12 -3.60 -3.46
C HIS A 41 4.09 -2.16 -3.98
N LEU A 42 4.09 -1.21 -3.05
CA LEU A 42 4.11 0.21 -3.33
C LEU A 42 5.43 0.80 -2.84
N VAL A 43 6.18 1.43 -3.75
CA VAL A 43 7.46 2.08 -3.45
C VAL A 43 7.27 3.58 -3.61
N TYR A 44 7.38 4.31 -2.49
CA TYR A 44 7.24 5.76 -2.47
C TYR A 44 8.61 6.43 -2.38
N GLN A 45 8.82 7.43 -3.23
CA GLN A 45 10.00 8.30 -3.23
C GLN A 45 9.54 9.74 -3.08
N SER A 46 9.84 10.37 -1.94
CA SER A 46 9.52 11.78 -1.71
C SER A 46 10.38 12.74 -2.52
N ASP A 47 9.84 13.95 -2.73
CA ASP A 47 10.53 15.05 -3.39
C ASP A 47 11.77 15.47 -2.58
N PRO A 48 12.93 15.75 -3.22
CA PRO A 48 14.13 16.13 -2.53
C PRO A 48 13.93 17.27 -1.50
N GLY A 49 14.21 16.98 -0.23
CA GLY A 49 14.09 17.95 0.86
C GLY A 49 12.71 18.03 1.52
N PHE A 50 11.73 17.27 1.05
CA PHE A 50 10.41 17.19 1.69
C PHE A 50 10.46 16.34 2.97
N VAL A 51 10.02 16.90 4.09
CA VAL A 51 9.89 16.20 5.38
C VAL A 51 8.49 16.49 5.92
N GLY A 52 7.73 15.44 6.22
CA GLY A 52 6.34 15.56 6.63
C GLY A 52 5.52 14.30 6.37
N ARG A 53 4.23 14.46 6.11
CA ARG A 53 3.34 13.37 5.70
C ARG A 53 2.83 13.65 4.30
N ASP A 54 2.80 12.62 3.48
CA ASP A 54 2.09 12.62 2.20
C ASP A 54 0.90 11.66 2.29
N SER A 55 -0.04 11.80 1.37
CA SER A 55 -1.23 10.95 1.33
C SER A 55 -1.46 10.42 -0.07
N LEU A 56 -1.88 9.17 -0.17
CA LEU A 56 -2.35 8.57 -1.43
C LEU A 56 -3.72 7.92 -1.21
N THR A 57 -4.48 7.78 -2.30
CA THR A 57 -5.74 7.03 -2.31
C THR A 57 -5.59 5.86 -3.26
N TYR A 58 -5.97 4.67 -2.82
CA TYR A 58 -5.95 3.47 -3.62
C TYR A 58 -7.26 2.70 -3.46
N GLN A 59 -7.57 1.89 -4.45
CA GLN A 59 -8.71 1.02 -4.49
C GLN A 59 -8.20 -0.42 -4.44
N LEU A 60 -8.76 -1.19 -3.51
CA LEU A 60 -8.51 -2.62 -3.39
C LEU A 60 -9.68 -3.36 -4.00
N SER A 61 -9.37 -4.29 -4.90
CA SER A 61 -10.31 -5.29 -5.39
C SER A 61 -9.86 -6.67 -4.91
N VAL A 62 -10.68 -7.31 -4.08
CA VAL A 62 -10.34 -8.57 -3.43
C VAL A 62 -11.33 -9.66 -3.79
N VAL A 63 -10.85 -10.90 -3.82
CA VAL A 63 -11.70 -12.08 -3.88
C VAL A 63 -11.58 -12.79 -2.53
N PRO A 64 -12.66 -12.91 -1.74
CA PRO A 64 -12.60 -13.66 -0.49
C PRO A 64 -12.38 -15.14 -0.80
N MET A 65 -11.57 -15.80 0.05
CA MET A 65 -11.43 -17.25 0.04
C MET A 65 -12.82 -17.87 0.23
N ALA A 66 -13.20 -18.75 -0.69
CA ALA A 66 -14.40 -19.55 -0.50
C ALA A 66 -14.19 -20.46 0.72
N ARG A 67 -14.89 -20.15 1.82
CA ARG A 67 -14.92 -20.99 3.02
C ARG A 67 -15.73 -22.25 2.74
N MET A 68 -15.14 -23.22 2.03
CA MET A 68 -15.73 -24.54 1.78
C MET A 68 -17.22 -24.50 1.43
N GLU A 69 -17.60 -23.79 0.37
CA GLU A 69 -18.90 -23.99 -0.26
C GLU A 69 -18.66 -24.48 -1.69
N VAL A 70 -19.32 -25.58 -2.05
CA VAL A 70 -19.11 -26.34 -3.30
C VAL A 70 -19.54 -25.54 -4.55
N ASP A 71 -20.02 -24.30 -4.38
CA ASP A 71 -20.56 -23.47 -5.46
C ASP A 71 -20.25 -21.96 -5.27
N SER A 72 -19.05 -21.64 -4.76
CA SER A 72 -18.68 -20.23 -4.56
C SER A 72 -18.27 -19.57 -5.88
N VAL A 73 -19.17 -18.78 -6.47
CA VAL A 73 -18.78 -17.75 -7.43
C VAL A 73 -17.92 -16.73 -6.68
N ALA A 74 -16.66 -16.59 -7.07
CA ALA A 74 -15.74 -15.56 -6.57
C ALA A 74 -16.40 -14.17 -6.68
N SER A 75 -16.88 -13.66 -5.56
CA SER A 75 -17.51 -12.33 -5.50
C SER A 75 -16.41 -11.30 -5.26
N GLN A 76 -16.07 -10.54 -6.31
CA GLN A 76 -15.10 -9.46 -6.17
C GLN A 76 -15.69 -8.34 -5.30
N VAL A 77 -14.97 -7.96 -4.26
CA VAL A 77 -15.30 -6.82 -3.39
C VAL A 77 -14.32 -5.70 -3.68
N THR A 78 -14.82 -4.49 -3.91
CA THR A 78 -13.99 -3.33 -4.21
C THR A 78 -14.26 -2.20 -3.21
N PHE A 79 -13.19 -1.64 -2.63
CA PHE A 79 -13.27 -0.53 -1.68
C PHE A 79 -12.08 0.43 -1.83
N GLU A 80 -12.30 1.70 -1.49
CA GLU A 80 -11.26 2.74 -1.50
C GLU A 80 -10.69 2.95 -0.09
N ALA A 81 -9.37 3.08 -0.02
CA ALA A 81 -8.62 3.34 1.19
C ALA A 81 -7.61 4.48 0.96
N SER A 82 -7.23 5.13 2.05
CA SER A 82 -6.23 6.21 2.03
C SER A 82 -5.07 5.85 2.94
N LEU A 83 -3.84 6.00 2.44
CA LEU A 83 -2.62 5.74 3.20
C LEU A 83 -1.90 7.05 3.48
N GLN A 84 -1.50 7.25 4.75
CA GLN A 84 -0.57 8.30 5.13
C GLN A 84 0.86 7.78 5.09
N ILE A 85 1.69 8.38 4.25
CA ILE A 85 3.09 8.03 4.09
C ILE A 85 3.94 8.99 4.95
N PRO A 86 4.60 8.51 6.01
CA PRO A 86 5.59 9.32 6.71
C PRO A 86 6.83 9.49 5.82
N THR A 87 7.22 10.73 5.53
CA THR A 87 8.54 10.99 4.96
C THR A 87 9.55 11.12 6.07
N ILE A 88 10.42 10.13 6.12
CA ILE A 88 11.54 10.12 7.03
C ILE A 88 12.58 11.09 6.46
N GLY A 89 12.57 12.33 6.93
CA GLY A 89 13.67 13.26 6.65
C GLY A 89 14.94 12.73 7.29
N SER A 90 15.80 12.07 6.50
CA SER A 90 17.10 11.54 6.93
C SER A 90 17.12 11.00 8.38
N SER A 91 16.22 10.08 8.74
CA SER A 91 16.36 9.36 10.01
C SER A 91 17.09 8.07 9.73
N SER A 92 18.26 7.94 10.34
CA SER A 92 19.07 6.74 10.47
C SER A 92 18.39 5.60 11.26
N ASP A 93 17.06 5.58 11.34
CA ASP A 93 16.30 4.68 12.19
C ASP A 93 14.88 4.51 11.64
N GLN A 94 14.68 3.48 10.83
CA GLN A 94 13.42 2.73 10.81
C GLN A 94 13.78 1.26 10.61
N THR A 95 13.77 0.56 11.73
CA THR A 95 13.86 -0.88 11.88
C THR A 95 12.93 -1.57 10.89
N VAL A 96 13.51 -2.21 9.89
CA VAL A 96 12.89 -3.35 9.22
C VAL A 96 12.49 -4.31 10.34
N PHE A 97 11.19 -4.58 10.49
CA PHE A 97 10.72 -5.63 11.38
C PHE A 97 11.27 -6.97 10.88
N GLY A 98 12.45 -7.33 11.37
CA GLY A 98 12.87 -8.70 11.47
C GLY A 98 12.34 -9.25 12.79
N VAL A 99 11.50 -10.28 12.71
CA VAL A 99 11.61 -11.55 13.44
C VAL A 99 10.77 -12.59 12.72
#